data_AF-A0A9D4WF78-F1
#
_entry.id   AF-A0A9D4WF78-F1
#
_cell.length_a   1.000
_cell.length_b   1.000
_cell.length_c   1.000
_cell.angle_alpha   90.00
_cell.angle_beta   90.00
_cell.angle_gamma   90.00
#
_symmetry.space_group_name_H-M   'P 1'
#
loop_
_entity.id
_entity.type
_entity.pdbx_description
1 polymer ?
#
loop_
_entity_poly.entity_id
_entity_poly.type
_entity_poly.pdbx_seq_one_letter_code
_entity_poly.pdbx_strand_id
1 'polypeptide(L)'
;MEQSSQPSFKQPKLINPDSPYTSQVSHHVFHSDKLPYFETLLSAKQHVLVENEVEHIKEKVERQQKNELMLKAFECFTTVKDSLSRVIEGLEGEKDESFVREIVCMKSESVDESTLLLEEARLISRLAVEVETKVENYKELRKKEKRELESSLISLTEENRYMNNLLRVALLEKEALEKRIKGHDHRRMPLLQFAEFGLQKVGFGFMMGGSSNHMQPMDSTSEGNKSESSDSEVEVVSLASTVERIMKNLRLEITQSRRSLEESRSDTERLQCLAEKQNKEIAENKLYIKELEDRESILAHNVEEFLMEIKEAEEEVARWKEACELEVKAGKKEVEERDKMVAVLKQELQKTKGALDISKGKLRLKEELAMTAIAAQEAAERSLQLADRRGVELRRRIEELTRQVEEAEKRERSSHKVRRLCWPWQVFRLSSSNVADSRIGNAKRMLPEMQSFLG
;
A
#
# COMPACT_ATOMS: atom_id res chain seq x y z
N MET A 1 -28.21 -30.09 -4.41
CA MET A 1 -29.26 -29.40 -5.18
C MET A 1 -28.70 -28.04 -5.52
N GLU A 2 -28.12 -27.94 -6.71
CA GLU A 2 -28.55 -27.05 -7.81
C GLU A 2 -27.79 -25.72 -7.76
N GLN A 3 -27.24 -25.14 -8.83
CA GLN A 3 -26.92 -25.60 -10.18
C GLN A 3 -25.85 -24.62 -10.69
N SER A 4 -24.82 -25.16 -11.31
CA SER A 4 -23.72 -24.43 -11.96
C SER A 4 -24.19 -23.79 -13.26
N SER A 5 -23.95 -22.50 -13.45
CA SER A 5 -24.16 -21.80 -14.73
C SER A 5 -22.82 -21.35 -15.32
N GLN A 6 -22.34 -22.06 -16.33
CA GLN A 6 -21.31 -21.60 -17.26
C GLN A 6 -21.97 -21.16 -18.58
N PRO A 7 -21.54 -20.04 -19.21
CA PRO A 7 -21.86 -19.77 -20.60
C PRO A 7 -20.80 -20.32 -21.55
N SER A 8 -21.29 -20.95 -22.62
CA SER A 8 -20.53 -21.56 -23.71
C SER A 8 -19.79 -20.54 -24.58
N PHE A 9 -18.49 -20.75 -24.80
CA PHE A 9 -17.74 -20.08 -25.86
C PHE A 9 -17.98 -20.76 -27.21
N LYS A 10 -18.50 -19.99 -28.18
CA LYS A 10 -18.60 -20.40 -29.59
C LYS A 10 -17.22 -20.26 -30.26
N GLN A 11 -16.71 -21.36 -30.82
CA GLN A 11 -15.57 -21.33 -31.74
C GLN A 11 -15.99 -20.87 -33.15
N PRO A 12 -15.17 -20.09 -33.88
CA PRO A 12 -15.38 -19.80 -35.28
C PRO A 12 -14.86 -20.95 -36.18
N LYS A 13 -15.64 -21.22 -37.23
CA LYS A 13 -15.40 -22.25 -38.26
C LYS A 13 -14.10 -21.97 -39.04
N LEU A 14 -13.22 -22.97 -39.08
CA LEU A 14 -12.09 -23.05 -39.99
C LEU A 14 -12.58 -23.31 -41.42
N ILE A 15 -12.05 -22.53 -42.36
CA ILE A 15 -12.23 -22.64 -43.81
C ILE A 15 -11.21 -23.68 -44.32
N ASN A 16 -11.71 -24.68 -45.04
CA ASN A 16 -10.89 -25.62 -45.82
C ASN A 16 -10.86 -25.13 -47.29
N PRO A 17 -9.68 -25.01 -47.94
CA PRO A 17 -9.59 -24.74 -49.36
C PRO A 17 -9.08 -25.98 -50.10
N ASP A 18 -9.93 -26.64 -50.89
CA ASP A 18 -9.49 -27.57 -51.93
C ASP A 18 -10.51 -27.58 -53.08
N SER A 19 -10.15 -26.98 -54.23
CA SER A 19 -10.67 -27.37 -55.55
C SER A 19 -9.83 -26.72 -56.68
N PRO A 20 -9.38 -27.49 -57.70
CA PRO A 20 -8.59 -26.99 -58.83
C PRO A 20 -9.37 -26.87 -60.16
N TYR A 21 -8.76 -26.15 -61.11
CA TYR A 21 -9.14 -25.90 -62.52
C TYR A 21 -10.23 -24.82 -62.73
N THR A 22 -10.13 -23.85 -63.65
CA THR A 22 -9.56 -23.84 -65.01
C THR A 22 -9.10 -22.43 -65.44
N SER A 23 -8.03 -22.38 -66.23
CA SER A 23 -7.62 -21.25 -67.05
C SER A 23 -8.69 -20.84 -68.08
N GLN A 24 -8.95 -19.54 -68.21
CA GLN A 24 -9.28 -18.94 -69.51
C GLN A 24 -8.59 -17.59 -69.64
N VAL A 25 -7.68 -17.54 -70.61
CA VAL A 25 -7.06 -16.34 -71.17
C VAL A 25 -8.13 -15.64 -72.00
N SER A 26 -8.46 -14.40 -71.68
CA SER A 26 -9.16 -13.51 -72.60
C SER A 26 -8.39 -12.20 -72.68
N HIS A 27 -7.83 -11.96 -73.86
CA HIS A 27 -7.25 -10.69 -74.27
C HIS A 27 -8.35 -9.62 -74.25
N HIS A 28 -8.19 -8.59 -73.42
CA HIS A 28 -8.85 -7.31 -73.66
C HIS A 28 -7.83 -6.17 -73.64
N VAL A 29 -7.90 -5.46 -74.75
CA VAL A 29 -7.23 -4.23 -75.15
C VAL A 29 -7.37 -3.14 -74.10
N PHE A 30 -6.32 -2.33 -74.00
CA PHE A 30 -6.17 -1.12 -73.18
C PHE A 30 -7.46 -0.29 -73.04
N HIS A 31 -7.92 -0.12 -71.80
CA HIS A 31 -8.73 1.03 -71.39
C HIS A 31 -8.03 1.76 -70.24
N SER A 32 -7.61 2.98 -70.56
CA SER A 32 -6.90 3.95 -69.74
C SER A 32 -7.82 4.64 -68.72
N ASP A 33 -8.60 3.86 -67.95
CA ASP A 33 -9.57 4.42 -66.98
C ASP A 33 -9.37 3.90 -65.54
N LYS A 34 -8.30 3.13 -65.28
CA LYS A 34 -8.01 2.56 -63.94
C LYS A 34 -6.98 3.34 -63.11
N LEU A 35 -6.30 4.33 -63.71
CA LEU A 35 -5.38 5.20 -62.97
C LEU A 35 -6.06 6.02 -61.86
N PRO A 36 -7.28 6.58 -62.02
CA PRO A 36 -7.92 7.36 -60.97
C PRO A 36 -8.37 6.48 -59.78
N TYR A 37 -8.64 5.20 -60.02
CA TYR A 37 -9.16 4.26 -59.00
C TYR A 37 -8.06 3.73 -58.07
N PHE A 38 -6.87 3.46 -58.61
CA PHE A 38 -5.73 3.07 -57.79
C PHE A 38 -5.16 4.23 -56.98
N GLU A 39 -5.16 5.43 -57.54
CA GLU A 39 -4.68 6.64 -56.87
C GLU A 39 -5.63 7.08 -55.73
N THR A 40 -6.95 6.93 -55.92
CA THR A 40 -7.93 7.11 -54.84
C THR A 40 -7.84 6.03 -53.76
N LEU A 41 -7.58 4.77 -54.10
CA LEU A 41 -7.37 3.70 -53.11
C LEU A 41 -6.06 3.85 -52.33
N LEU A 42 -4.98 4.30 -52.98
CA LEU A 42 -3.72 4.61 -52.31
C LEU A 42 -3.89 5.82 -51.39
N SER A 43 -4.55 6.88 -51.87
CA SER A 43 -4.87 8.06 -51.06
C SER A 43 -5.73 7.72 -49.86
N ALA A 44 -6.76 6.88 -50.03
CA ALA A 44 -7.61 6.40 -48.94
C ALA A 44 -6.83 5.55 -47.92
N LYS A 45 -5.96 4.63 -48.37
CA LYS A 45 -5.10 3.85 -47.46
C LYS A 45 -4.07 4.72 -46.75
N GLN A 46 -3.52 5.73 -47.42
CA GLN A 46 -2.61 6.71 -46.82
C GLN A 46 -3.34 7.53 -45.76
N HIS A 47 -4.58 7.95 -46.03
CA HIS A 47 -5.41 8.71 -45.09
C HIS A 47 -5.75 7.90 -43.83
N VAL A 48 -6.10 6.62 -43.99
CA VAL A 48 -6.33 5.70 -42.86
C VAL A 48 -5.06 5.43 -42.07
N LEU A 49 -3.90 5.34 -42.73
CA LEU A 49 -2.62 5.18 -42.04
C LEU A 49 -2.27 6.43 -41.20
N VAL A 50 -2.48 7.61 -41.78
CA VAL A 50 -2.26 8.90 -41.11
C VAL A 50 -3.25 9.09 -39.97
N GLU A 51 -4.52 8.73 -40.12
CA GLU A 51 -5.50 8.76 -39.02
C GLU A 51 -5.09 7.85 -37.86
N ASN A 52 -4.63 6.62 -38.16
CA ASN A 52 -4.15 5.70 -37.12
C ASN A 52 -2.87 6.21 -36.43
N GLU A 53 -1.95 6.85 -37.15
CA GLU A 53 -0.76 7.47 -36.56
C GLU A 53 -1.12 8.69 -35.71
N VAL A 54 -2.07 9.51 -36.15
CA VAL A 54 -2.56 10.67 -35.39
C VAL A 54 -3.28 10.22 -34.12
N GLU A 55 -4.14 9.19 -34.19
CA GLU A 55 -4.76 8.61 -33.00
C GLU A 55 -3.73 8.04 -32.03
N HIS A 56 -2.70 7.33 -32.53
CA HIS A 56 -1.64 6.79 -31.69
C HIS A 56 -0.80 7.88 -31.01
N ILE A 57 -0.49 8.98 -31.72
CA ILE A 57 0.20 10.14 -31.15
C ILE A 57 -0.69 10.82 -30.10
N LYS A 58 -1.98 10.98 -30.38
CA LYS A 58 -2.95 11.57 -29.44
C LYS A 58 -3.04 10.75 -28.15
N GLU A 59 -3.19 9.44 -28.26
CA GLU A 59 -3.23 8.53 -27.10
C GLU A 59 -1.90 8.56 -26.31
N LYS A 60 -0.77 8.70 -27.00
CA LYS A 60 0.54 8.85 -26.35
C LYS A 60 0.68 10.17 -25.60
N VAL A 61 0.23 11.28 -26.17
CA VAL A 61 0.21 12.59 -25.52
C VAL A 61 -0.74 12.59 -24.32
N GLU A 62 -1.93 12.00 -24.44
CA GLU A 62 -2.89 11.86 -23.33
C GLU A 62 -2.33 11.01 -22.18
N ARG A 63 -1.69 9.86 -22.48
CA ARG A 63 -0.98 9.06 -21.47
C ARG A 63 0.14 9.85 -20.80
N GLN A 64 0.92 10.61 -21.56
CA GLN A 64 2.03 11.40 -21.03
C GLN A 64 1.54 12.53 -20.09
N GLN A 65 0.43 13.19 -20.45
CA GLN A 65 -0.23 14.18 -19.59
C GLN A 65 -0.82 13.54 -18.34
N LYS A 66 -1.46 12.37 -18.44
CA LYS A 66 -1.96 11.62 -17.28
C LYS A 66 -0.84 11.27 -16.30
N ASN A 67 0.30 10.80 -16.81
CA ASN A 67 1.46 10.46 -15.99
C ASN A 67 2.06 11.69 -15.29
N GLU A 68 2.12 12.84 -15.99
CA GLU A 68 2.57 14.10 -15.39
C GLU A 68 1.64 14.55 -14.25
N LEU A 69 0.32 14.42 -14.43
CA LEU A 69 -0.66 14.73 -13.38
C LEU A 69 -0.56 13.79 -12.19
N MET A 70 -0.33 12.49 -12.43
CA MET A 70 -0.16 11.52 -11.34
C MET A 70 1.12 11.76 -10.54
N LEU A 71 2.23 12.10 -11.18
CA LEU A 71 3.46 12.48 -10.47
C LEU A 71 3.24 13.70 -9.57
N LYS A 72 2.59 14.74 -10.07
CA LYS A 72 2.25 15.92 -9.27
C LYS A 72 1.33 15.58 -8.09
N ALA A 73 0.37 14.68 -8.29
CA ALA A 73 -0.50 14.21 -7.22
C ALA A 73 0.27 13.39 -6.15
N PHE A 74 1.23 12.56 -6.54
CA PHE A 74 2.12 11.85 -5.61
C PHE A 74 3.02 12.81 -4.81
N GLU A 75 3.56 13.85 -5.44
CA GLU A 75 4.32 14.90 -4.74
C GLU A 75 3.44 15.66 -3.73
N CYS A 76 2.19 15.98 -4.09
CA CYS A 76 1.22 16.55 -3.15
C CYS A 76 0.90 15.59 -1.99
N PHE A 77 0.75 14.30 -2.26
CA PHE A 77 0.45 13.32 -1.23
C PHE A 77 1.60 13.10 -0.25
N THR A 78 2.82 12.97 -0.76
CA THR A 78 4.02 12.86 0.09
C THR A 78 4.20 14.10 0.97
N THR A 79 4.04 15.32 0.43
CA THR A 79 4.12 16.55 1.22
C THR A 79 3.04 16.66 2.29
N VAL A 80 1.80 16.26 2.00
CA VAL A 80 0.71 16.22 2.99
C VAL A 80 1.00 15.19 4.07
N LYS A 81 1.42 13.98 3.69
CA LYS A 81 1.77 12.92 4.64
C LYS A 81 2.86 13.36 5.61
N ASP A 82 3.92 13.98 5.09
CA ASP A 82 5.02 14.49 5.91
C ASP A 82 4.55 15.61 6.83
N SER A 83 3.63 16.46 6.37
CA SER A 83 3.05 17.53 7.21
C SER A 83 2.21 16.98 8.36
N LEU A 84 1.39 15.97 8.10
CA LEU A 84 0.57 15.31 9.12
C LEU A 84 1.44 14.55 10.12
N SER A 85 2.47 13.84 9.64
CA SER A 85 3.42 13.12 10.50
C SER A 85 4.14 14.08 11.46
N ARG A 86 4.61 15.23 10.97
CA ARG A 86 5.21 16.28 11.82
C ARG A 86 4.26 16.81 12.89
N VAL A 87 2.96 16.92 12.57
CA VAL A 87 1.95 17.35 13.56
C VAL A 87 1.77 16.30 14.64
N ILE A 88 1.73 15.01 14.29
CA ILE A 88 1.65 13.91 15.27
C ILE A 88 2.88 13.90 16.17
N GLU A 89 4.08 13.96 15.58
CA GLU A 89 5.35 14.01 16.33
C GLU A 89 5.41 15.20 17.30
N GLY A 90 4.83 16.35 16.93
CA GLY A 90 4.75 17.52 17.79
C GLY A 90 3.73 17.41 18.94
N LEU A 91 2.77 16.49 18.86
CA LEU A 91 1.76 16.24 19.88
C LEU A 91 2.18 15.13 20.86
N GLU A 92 3.02 14.20 20.42
CA GLU A 92 3.54 13.09 21.22
C GLU A 92 4.83 13.47 21.96
N GLY A 93 4.73 13.69 23.26
CA GLY A 93 5.91 13.64 24.14
C GLY A 93 6.40 12.19 24.23
N GLU A 94 7.63 11.95 23.77
CA GLU A 94 8.31 10.64 23.74
C GLU A 94 7.56 9.50 23.05
N LYS A 95 7.70 9.48 21.72
CA LYS A 95 7.85 8.33 20.81
C LYS A 95 7.06 7.05 21.15
N ASP A 96 5.95 6.88 20.44
CA ASP A 96 5.48 5.55 20.07
C ASP A 96 6.20 5.10 18.78
N GLU A 97 7.35 4.43 18.91
CA GLU A 97 8.18 3.96 17.78
C GLU A 97 7.52 2.85 16.93
N SER A 98 6.29 2.46 17.27
CA SER A 98 5.54 1.39 16.60
C SER A 98 4.91 1.83 15.27
N PHE A 99 4.47 3.10 15.16
CA PHE A 99 3.54 3.51 14.10
C PHE A 99 4.20 3.91 12.76
N VAL A 100 5.40 4.51 12.80
CA VAL A 100 6.11 4.94 11.58
C VAL A 100 6.49 3.75 10.68
N ARG A 101 6.55 2.54 11.25
CA ARG A 101 6.98 1.31 10.55
C ARG A 101 5.86 0.66 9.73
N GLU A 102 4.59 0.89 10.08
CA GLU A 102 3.43 0.29 9.39
C GLU A 102 3.02 1.09 8.13
N ILE A 103 3.32 2.39 8.10
CA ILE A 103 3.03 3.27 6.95
C ILE A 103 4.08 3.12 5.83
N VAL A 104 5.25 2.56 6.12
CA VAL A 104 6.36 2.41 5.16
C VAL A 104 6.55 0.95 4.75
N CYS A 105 5.57 0.33 4.08
CA CYS A 105 5.88 -0.69 3.05
C CYS A 105 4.63 -1.16 2.30
N MET A 106 4.31 -0.51 1.18
CA MET A 106 3.62 -1.17 0.06
C MET A 106 4.35 -0.80 -1.23
N LYS A 107 5.60 -1.26 -1.35
CA LYS A 107 6.23 -1.39 -2.68
C LYS A 107 5.64 -2.65 -3.32
N SER A 108 4.42 -2.52 -3.85
CA SER A 108 3.83 -3.54 -4.71
C SER A 108 4.37 -3.35 -6.11
N GLU A 109 5.18 -4.31 -6.55
CA GLU A 109 5.58 -4.46 -7.94
C GLU A 109 4.33 -4.86 -8.75
N SER A 110 4.04 -4.10 -9.81
CA SER A 110 3.07 -4.40 -10.89
C SER A 110 1.58 -4.05 -10.75
N VAL A 111 1.18 -3.09 -9.92
CA VAL A 111 -0.23 -2.61 -9.92
C VAL A 111 -0.38 -1.30 -10.71
N ASP A 112 -1.48 -1.18 -11.46
CA ASP A 112 -1.88 0.00 -12.26
C ASP A 112 -1.64 1.30 -11.47
N GLU A 113 -0.89 2.25 -12.04
CA GLU A 113 -0.44 3.48 -11.36
C GLU A 113 -1.61 4.28 -10.76
N SER A 114 -2.82 4.15 -11.33
CA SER A 114 -4.05 4.77 -10.81
C SER A 114 -4.55 4.15 -9.50
N THR A 115 -4.28 2.87 -9.25
CA THR A 115 -4.65 2.19 -8.00
C THR A 115 -3.69 2.53 -6.85
N LEU A 116 -2.40 2.67 -7.13
CA LEU A 116 -1.42 3.12 -6.14
C LEU A 116 -1.75 4.52 -5.61
N LEU A 117 -2.19 5.41 -6.49
CA LEU A 117 -2.59 6.77 -6.13
C LEU A 117 -3.84 6.79 -5.24
N LEU A 118 -4.78 5.88 -5.49
CA LEU A 118 -5.97 5.72 -4.65
C LEU A 118 -5.62 5.18 -3.26
N GLU A 119 -4.69 4.23 -3.16
CA GLU A 119 -4.24 3.71 -1.86
C GLU A 119 -3.46 4.75 -1.05
N GLU A 120 -2.55 5.52 -1.68
CA GLU A 120 -1.85 6.63 -0.99
C GLU A 120 -2.84 7.70 -0.51
N ALA A 121 -3.88 8.02 -1.31
CA ALA A 121 -4.93 8.95 -0.90
C ALA A 121 -5.73 8.45 0.31
N ARG A 122 -6.01 7.13 0.38
CA ARG A 122 -6.67 6.50 1.53
C ARG A 122 -5.80 6.53 2.78
N LEU A 123 -4.49 6.28 2.64
CA LEU A 123 -3.54 6.37 3.75
C LEU A 123 -3.49 7.79 4.32
N ILE A 124 -3.44 8.80 3.46
CA ILE A 124 -3.45 10.21 3.88
C ILE A 124 -4.75 10.59 4.56
N SER A 125 -5.89 10.13 4.04
CA SER A 125 -7.18 10.40 4.67
C SER A 125 -7.27 9.78 6.06
N ARG A 126 -6.77 8.55 6.24
CA ARG A 126 -6.69 7.89 7.54
C ARG A 126 -5.76 8.64 8.50
N LEU A 127 -4.60 9.06 8.02
CA LEU A 127 -3.64 9.85 8.79
C LEU A 127 -4.23 11.20 9.20
N ALA A 128 -5.02 11.84 8.33
CA ALA A 128 -5.68 13.11 8.63
C ALA A 128 -6.73 12.97 9.74
N VAL A 129 -7.54 11.90 9.72
CA VAL A 129 -8.50 11.59 10.79
C VAL A 129 -7.76 11.35 12.11
N GLU A 130 -6.64 10.62 12.10
CA GLU A 130 -5.86 10.37 13.31
C GLU A 130 -5.21 11.64 13.88
N VAL A 131 -4.73 12.55 13.01
CA VAL A 131 -4.28 13.87 13.44
C VAL A 131 -5.42 14.64 14.10
N GLU A 132 -6.62 14.62 13.52
CA GLU A 132 -7.78 15.31 14.06
C GLU A 132 -8.15 14.78 15.45
N THR A 133 -8.19 13.46 15.64
CA THR A 133 -8.49 12.84 16.94
C THR A 133 -7.43 13.18 17.98
N LYS A 134 -6.13 13.06 17.65
CA LYS A 134 -5.04 13.42 18.58
C LYS A 134 -5.05 14.90 18.95
N VAL A 135 -5.30 15.79 17.99
CA VAL A 135 -5.41 17.23 18.25
C VAL A 135 -6.58 17.53 19.20
N GLU A 136 -7.74 16.89 19.01
CA GLU A 136 -8.88 17.11 19.89
C GLU A 136 -8.62 16.58 21.30
N ASN A 137 -8.05 15.38 21.43
CA ASN A 137 -7.61 14.82 22.71
C ASN A 137 -6.65 15.77 23.45
N TYR A 138 -5.67 16.35 22.74
CA TYR A 138 -4.73 17.31 23.32
C TYR A 138 -5.45 18.59 23.80
N LYS A 139 -6.37 19.14 23.02
CA LYS A 139 -7.18 20.30 23.43
C LYS A 139 -8.01 19.99 24.69
N GLU A 140 -8.60 18.80 24.77
CA GLU A 140 -9.36 18.38 25.95
C GLU A 140 -8.47 18.24 27.18
N LEU A 141 -7.29 17.63 27.04
CA LEU A 141 -6.30 17.51 28.11
C LEU A 141 -5.90 18.90 28.64
N ARG A 142 -5.59 19.84 27.74
CA ARG A 142 -5.26 21.23 28.11
C ARG A 142 -6.42 21.96 28.77
N LYS A 143 -7.67 21.70 28.36
CA LYS A 143 -8.87 22.24 29.03
C LYS A 143 -9.06 21.65 30.44
N LYS A 144 -8.77 20.36 30.65
CA LYS A 144 -8.82 19.72 31.97
C LYS A 144 -7.74 20.30 32.90
N GLU A 145 -6.50 20.32 32.45
CA GLU A 145 -5.36 20.89 33.19
C GLU A 145 -5.63 22.37 33.56
N LYS A 146 -6.14 23.17 32.63
CA LYS A 146 -6.54 24.55 32.91
C LYS A 146 -7.59 24.65 34.02
N ARG A 147 -8.65 23.82 33.98
CA ARG A 147 -9.69 23.80 35.02
C ARG A 147 -9.14 23.37 36.38
N GLU A 148 -8.23 22.40 36.40
CA GLU A 148 -7.56 21.94 37.63
C GLU A 148 -6.68 23.04 38.23
N LEU A 149 -5.91 23.75 37.40
CA LEU A 149 -5.11 24.90 37.82
C LEU A 149 -5.97 26.06 38.31
N GLU A 150 -7.09 26.35 37.63
CA GLU A 150 -8.05 27.36 38.08
C GLU A 150 -8.69 26.98 39.43
N SER A 151 -9.11 25.73 39.60
CA SER A 151 -9.64 25.22 40.87
C SER A 151 -8.59 25.31 41.99
N SER A 152 -7.34 24.96 41.69
CA SER A 152 -6.22 25.04 42.63
C SER A 152 -5.92 26.50 43.02
N LEU A 153 -5.97 27.42 42.05
CA LEU A 153 -5.82 28.85 42.29
C LEU A 153 -6.92 29.38 43.21
N ILE A 154 -8.20 29.03 42.96
CA ILE A 154 -9.32 29.43 43.80
C ILE A 154 -9.12 28.92 45.23
N SER A 155 -8.82 27.62 45.39
CA SER A 155 -8.54 27.03 46.71
C SER A 155 -7.40 27.76 47.44
N LEU A 156 -6.30 28.06 46.75
CA LEU A 156 -5.16 28.78 47.33
C LEU A 156 -5.51 30.23 47.70
N THR A 157 -6.37 30.90 46.94
CA THR A 157 -6.84 32.25 47.29
C THR A 157 -7.78 32.24 48.48
N GLU A 158 -8.63 31.22 48.62
CA GLU A 158 -9.51 31.05 49.78
C GLU A 158 -8.71 30.74 51.05
N GLU A 159 -7.70 29.87 50.95
CA GLU A 159 -6.80 29.57 52.06
C GLU A 159 -6.00 30.80 52.49
N ASN A 160 -5.48 31.59 51.53
CA ASN A 160 -4.84 32.88 51.84
C ASN A 160 -5.80 33.85 52.53
N ARG A 161 -7.07 33.90 52.11
CA ARG A 161 -8.09 34.72 52.77
C ARG A 161 -8.36 34.23 54.20
N TYR A 162 -8.44 32.92 54.40
CA TYR A 162 -8.62 32.30 55.71
C TYR A 162 -7.43 32.59 56.64
N MET A 163 -6.20 32.39 56.17
CA MET A 163 -4.98 32.74 56.92
C MET A 163 -4.93 34.22 57.27
N ASN A 164 -5.30 35.12 56.34
CA ASN A 164 -5.33 36.56 56.61
C ASN A 164 -6.37 36.92 57.68
N ASN A 165 -7.56 36.32 57.63
CA ASN A 165 -8.58 36.49 58.68
C ASN A 165 -8.08 35.99 60.04
N LEU A 166 -7.43 34.82 60.08
CA LEU A 166 -6.86 34.26 61.31
C LEU A 166 -5.77 35.17 61.87
N LEU A 167 -4.88 35.70 61.04
CA LEU A 167 -3.87 36.68 61.44
C LEU A 167 -4.50 37.96 62.00
N ARG A 168 -5.57 38.48 61.38
CA ARG A 168 -6.31 39.63 61.93
C ARG A 168 -6.90 39.33 63.31
N VAL A 169 -7.51 38.17 63.49
CA VAL A 169 -8.06 37.76 64.79
C VAL A 169 -6.95 37.64 65.83
N ALA A 170 -5.86 36.95 65.52
CA ALA A 170 -4.72 36.79 66.42
C ALA A 170 -4.06 38.14 66.79
N LEU A 171 -3.96 39.08 65.84
CA LEU A 171 -3.45 40.43 66.09
C LEU A 171 -4.39 41.22 67.02
N LEU A 172 -5.71 41.14 66.83
CA LEU A 172 -6.70 41.78 67.70
C LEU A 172 -6.68 41.19 69.11
N GLU A 173 -6.58 39.87 69.25
CA GLU A 173 -6.45 39.19 70.55
C GLU A 173 -5.14 39.54 71.26
N LYS A 174 -4.03 39.61 70.51
CA LYS A 174 -2.75 40.08 71.01
C LYS A 174 -2.86 41.51 71.52
N GLU A 175 -3.45 42.42 70.76
CA GLU A 175 -3.63 43.82 71.17
C GLU A 175 -4.53 43.94 72.40
N ALA A 176 -5.60 43.13 72.47
CA ALA A 176 -6.48 43.06 73.63
C ALA A 176 -5.76 42.53 74.88
N LEU A 177 -4.93 41.49 74.74
CA LEU A 177 -4.04 40.99 75.80
C LEU A 177 -3.03 42.05 76.23
N GLU A 178 -2.38 42.72 75.29
CA GLU A 178 -1.38 43.75 75.57
C GLU A 178 -1.99 44.95 76.29
N LYS A 179 -3.21 45.36 75.94
CA LYS A 179 -3.99 46.37 76.67
C LYS A 179 -4.36 45.91 78.08
N ARG A 180 -4.79 44.65 78.26
CA ARG A 180 -5.06 44.06 79.58
C ARG A 180 -3.83 43.99 80.47
N ILE A 181 -2.65 43.74 79.89
CA ILE A 181 -1.37 43.63 80.61
C ILE A 181 -0.80 45.03 80.91
N LYS A 182 -0.86 45.99 79.99
CA LYS A 182 -0.42 47.39 80.21
C LYS A 182 -1.29 48.14 81.22
N GLY A 183 -2.57 47.80 81.34
CA GLY A 183 -3.46 48.38 82.36
C GLY A 183 -3.24 47.85 83.78
N HIS A 184 -2.43 46.81 83.97
CA HIS A 184 -2.28 46.12 85.25
C HIS A 184 -0.80 45.77 85.52
N ASP A 185 0.04 46.80 85.72
CA ASP A 185 1.51 46.66 85.91
C ASP A 185 1.92 45.65 87.01
N HIS A 186 1.06 45.41 87.98
CA HIS A 186 1.25 44.53 89.13
C HIS A 186 0.93 43.05 88.83
N ARG A 187 0.30 42.72 87.68
CA ARG A 187 0.11 41.34 87.19
C ARG A 187 1.11 40.94 86.10
N ARG A 188 1.91 41.88 85.61
CA ARG A 188 2.87 41.66 84.53
C ARG A 188 4.05 40.79 84.96
N MET A 189 4.52 40.95 86.20
CA MET A 189 5.67 40.23 86.75
C MET A 189 5.41 38.74 87.00
N PRO A 190 4.26 38.33 87.61
CA PRO A 190 3.96 36.91 87.82
C PRO A 190 3.68 36.15 86.52
N LEU A 191 3.04 36.78 85.53
CA LEU A 191 2.76 36.16 84.22
C LEU A 191 4.04 35.93 83.40
N LEU A 192 5.01 36.84 83.48
CA LEU A 192 6.34 36.66 82.88
C LEU A 192 7.11 35.52 83.56
N GLN A 193 7.06 35.42 84.90
CA GLN A 193 7.66 34.30 85.63
C GLN A 193 7.01 32.95 85.31
N PHE A 194 5.69 32.89 85.14
CA PHE A 194 5.01 31.65 84.72
C PHE A 194 5.35 31.25 83.28
N ALA A 195 5.46 32.21 82.36
CA ALA A 195 5.89 31.96 80.99
C ALA A 195 7.34 31.47 80.94
N GLU A 196 8.23 32.04 81.76
CA GLU A 196 9.61 31.62 81.93
C GLU A 196 9.69 30.19 82.49
N PHE A 197 8.87 29.85 83.49
CA PHE A 197 8.76 28.50 84.05
C PHE A 197 8.23 27.47 83.04
N GLY A 198 7.30 27.88 82.18
CA GLY A 198 6.77 27.06 81.09
C GLY A 198 7.80 26.79 80.00
N LEU A 199 8.51 27.82 79.54
CA LEU A 199 9.59 27.74 78.54
C LEU A 199 10.79 26.91 79.02
N GLN A 200 11.12 26.99 80.32
CA GLN A 200 12.16 26.18 80.94
C GLN A 200 11.78 24.68 80.98
N LYS A 201 10.49 24.35 81.15
CA LYS A 201 9.98 22.96 81.19
C LYS A 201 9.99 22.26 79.81
N VAL A 202 10.00 23.01 78.71
CA VAL A 202 10.15 22.52 77.32
C VAL A 202 11.55 22.74 76.73
N GLY A 203 12.54 23.11 77.55
CA GLY A 203 13.97 23.12 77.17
C GLY A 203 14.49 24.41 76.54
N PHE A 204 13.70 25.49 76.51
CA PHE A 204 14.16 26.82 76.07
C PHE A 204 14.45 27.71 77.29
N GLY A 205 15.46 27.34 78.09
CA GLY A 205 15.95 28.16 79.20
C GLY A 205 17.06 29.11 78.74
N PHE A 206 16.78 30.41 78.65
CA PHE A 206 17.82 31.43 78.54
C PHE A 206 18.40 31.65 79.95
N MET A 207 19.67 31.33 80.14
CA MET A 207 20.36 31.48 81.43
C MET A 207 20.50 32.97 81.78
N MET A 208 19.69 33.46 82.71
CA MET A 208 20.01 34.69 83.45
C MET A 208 19.76 34.42 84.93
N GLY A 209 20.84 34.35 85.69
CA GLY A 209 20.87 33.76 87.03
C GLY A 209 20.22 34.58 88.14
N GLY A 210 19.96 33.89 89.26
CA GLY A 210 19.94 34.51 90.59
C GLY A 210 18.79 34.09 91.52
N SER A 211 19.12 33.22 92.47
CA SER A 211 18.61 33.16 93.86
C SER A 211 17.23 32.54 94.15
N SER A 212 17.28 31.25 94.53
CA SER A 212 16.95 30.72 95.88
C SER A 212 15.96 31.52 96.74
N ASN A 213 14.78 30.95 97.05
CA ASN A 213 14.42 30.42 98.38
C ASN A 213 12.90 30.15 98.56
N HIS A 214 12.60 28.96 99.10
CA HIS A 214 11.62 28.64 100.15
C HIS A 214 10.13 29.07 100.00
N MET A 215 9.21 28.09 99.99
CA MET A 215 8.45 27.68 101.19
C MET A 215 7.40 26.59 100.91
N GLN A 216 7.29 25.69 101.89
CA GLN A 216 6.40 24.53 101.99
C GLN A 216 4.94 24.88 102.38
N PRO A 217 4.00 23.92 102.23
CA PRO A 217 2.60 24.06 102.60
C PRO A 217 2.36 23.76 104.09
N MET A 218 1.30 24.34 104.68
CA MET A 218 0.86 24.03 106.04
C MET A 218 -0.54 23.41 106.00
N ASP A 219 -0.57 22.16 106.42
CA ASP A 219 -1.75 21.35 106.73
C ASP A 219 -1.67 21.11 108.24
N SER A 220 -2.72 21.39 109.02
CA SER A 220 -2.87 20.91 110.40
C SER A 220 -4.27 21.19 110.95
N THR A 221 -4.95 20.07 111.17
CA THR A 221 -6.05 19.80 112.08
C THR A 221 -5.82 20.28 113.51
N SER A 222 -6.91 20.54 114.24
CA SER A 222 -6.94 20.46 115.71
C SER A 222 -8.33 20.07 116.20
N GLU A 223 -8.42 18.88 116.78
CA GLU A 223 -9.50 18.41 117.64
C GLU A 223 -9.48 19.13 119.00
N GLY A 224 -10.61 19.17 119.70
CA GLY A 224 -10.74 19.80 121.01
C GLY A 224 -12.08 19.58 121.72
N ASN A 225 -12.31 18.35 122.16
CA ASN A 225 -12.96 17.88 123.40
C ASN A 225 -14.15 18.62 124.10
N LYS A 226 -15.19 17.79 124.38
CA LYS A 226 -16.03 17.66 125.61
C LYS A 226 -16.98 18.85 125.93
N SER A 227 -18.20 18.71 126.44
CA SER A 227 -18.80 17.76 127.38
C SER A 227 -20.34 17.93 127.43
N GLU A 228 -21.05 16.83 127.67
CA GLU A 228 -22.27 16.63 128.47
C GLU A 228 -23.51 17.56 128.42
N SER A 229 -24.66 16.88 128.25
CA SER A 229 -25.89 17.06 129.05
C SER A 229 -26.85 18.19 128.69
N SER A 230 -27.73 17.96 127.72
CA SER A 230 -29.16 18.29 127.83
C SER A 230 -29.94 17.58 126.72
N ASP A 231 -30.47 16.43 127.09
CA ASP A 231 -31.08 15.39 126.27
C ASP A 231 -32.51 15.78 125.83
N SER A 232 -32.91 15.29 124.65
CA SER A 232 -34.26 15.26 124.04
C SER A 232 -34.80 16.36 123.10
N GLU A 233 -34.25 17.58 123.00
CA GLU A 233 -34.75 18.58 122.02
C GLU A 233 -33.73 19.07 120.98
N VAL A 234 -32.43 19.14 121.32
CA VAL A 234 -31.38 19.63 120.40
C VAL A 234 -30.85 18.54 119.46
N GLU A 235 -30.85 17.28 119.89
CA GLU A 235 -30.49 16.13 119.05
C GLU A 235 -31.51 15.88 117.94
N VAL A 236 -32.80 16.11 118.20
CA VAL A 236 -33.87 15.95 117.20
C VAL A 236 -33.69 16.96 116.07
N VAL A 237 -33.28 18.20 116.38
CA VAL A 237 -32.99 19.25 115.38
C VAL A 237 -31.70 18.95 114.60
N SER A 238 -30.66 18.43 115.25
CA SER A 238 -29.40 18.02 114.60
C SER A 238 -29.59 16.79 113.69
N LEU A 239 -30.34 15.80 114.15
CA LEU A 239 -30.72 14.61 113.38
C LEU A 239 -31.59 14.98 112.17
N ALA A 240 -32.59 15.84 112.37
CA ALA A 240 -33.44 16.35 111.28
C ALA A 240 -32.62 17.07 110.21
N SER A 241 -31.64 17.90 110.60
CA SER A 241 -30.74 18.59 109.65
C SER A 241 -29.84 17.62 108.87
N THR A 242 -29.43 16.51 109.52
CA THR A 242 -28.59 15.48 108.91
C THR A 242 -29.41 14.64 107.93
N VAL A 243 -30.63 14.26 108.31
CA VAL A 243 -31.58 13.57 107.41
C VAL A 243 -31.95 14.47 106.23
N GLU A 244 -32.21 15.76 106.46
CA GLU A 244 -32.50 16.72 105.38
C GLU A 244 -31.33 16.84 104.39
N ARG A 245 -30.09 16.90 104.90
CA ARG A 245 -28.87 16.90 104.07
C ARG A 245 -28.73 15.62 103.26
N ILE A 246 -28.94 14.47 103.88
CA ILE A 246 -28.94 13.16 103.19
C ILE A 246 -30.02 13.12 102.12
N MET A 247 -31.24 13.58 102.41
CA MET A 247 -32.33 13.62 101.43
C MET A 247 -32.03 14.56 100.26
N LYS A 248 -31.41 15.73 100.50
CA LYS A 248 -30.99 16.65 99.43
C LYS A 248 -29.89 16.01 98.57
N ASN A 249 -28.90 15.38 99.18
CA ASN A 249 -27.84 14.66 98.47
C ASN A 249 -28.40 13.51 97.62
N LEU A 250 -29.26 12.66 98.17
CA LEU A 250 -29.92 11.58 97.43
C LEU A 250 -30.77 12.13 96.27
N ARG A 251 -31.48 13.25 96.46
CA ARG A 251 -32.21 13.89 95.36
C ARG A 251 -31.27 14.38 94.26
N LEU A 252 -30.14 14.96 94.60
CA LEU A 252 -29.12 15.37 93.62
C LEU A 252 -28.57 14.16 92.87
N GLU A 253 -28.19 13.08 93.57
CA GLU A 253 -27.70 11.84 92.97
C GLU A 253 -28.75 11.18 92.04
N ILE A 254 -30.03 11.18 92.42
CA ILE A 254 -31.12 10.70 91.56
C ILE A 254 -31.21 11.56 90.28
N THR A 255 -31.13 12.88 90.40
CA THR A 255 -31.18 13.76 89.22
C THR A 255 -29.94 13.63 88.32
N GLN A 256 -28.77 13.39 88.91
CA GLN A 256 -27.54 13.13 88.17
C GLN A 256 -27.60 11.79 87.43
N SER A 257 -28.01 10.73 88.13
CA SER A 257 -28.16 9.39 87.54
C SER A 257 -29.17 9.37 86.40
N ARG A 258 -30.28 10.11 86.53
CA ARG A 258 -31.26 10.27 85.44
C ARG A 258 -30.67 10.98 84.22
N ARG A 259 -29.88 12.04 84.43
CA ARG A 259 -29.19 12.74 83.33
C ARG A 259 -28.19 11.81 82.63
N SER A 260 -27.38 11.09 83.39
CA SER A 260 -26.41 10.14 82.81
C SER A 260 -27.08 8.97 82.08
N LEU A 261 -28.25 8.50 82.56
CA LEU A 261 -29.04 7.49 81.85
C LEU A 261 -29.57 8.03 80.52
N GLU A 262 -30.07 9.26 80.49
CA GLU A 262 -30.59 9.88 79.28
C GLU A 262 -29.48 10.17 78.25
N GLU A 263 -28.32 10.63 78.72
CA GLU A 263 -27.12 10.81 77.90
C GLU A 263 -26.66 9.47 77.29
N SER A 264 -26.61 8.41 78.09
CA SER A 264 -26.26 7.06 77.60
C SER A 264 -27.26 6.52 76.58
N ARG A 265 -28.56 6.79 76.76
CA ARG A 265 -29.60 6.43 75.76
C ARG A 265 -29.40 7.18 74.46
N SER A 266 -29.19 8.49 74.52
CA SER A 266 -28.90 9.32 73.34
C SER A 266 -27.67 8.83 72.59
N ASP A 267 -26.59 8.49 73.30
CA ASP A 267 -25.39 7.92 72.68
C ASP A 267 -25.64 6.56 72.04
N THR A 268 -26.45 5.70 72.68
CA THR A 268 -26.83 4.40 72.12
C THR A 268 -27.64 4.55 70.84
N GLU A 269 -28.62 5.45 70.81
CA GLU A 269 -29.42 5.77 69.62
C GLU A 269 -28.54 6.30 68.48
N ARG A 270 -27.57 7.18 68.80
CA ARG A 270 -26.61 7.70 67.83
C ARG A 270 -25.72 6.60 67.25
N LEU A 271 -25.19 5.72 68.10
CA LEU A 271 -24.37 4.58 67.66
C LEU A 271 -25.19 3.60 66.82
N GLN A 272 -26.44 3.34 67.19
CA GLN A 272 -27.36 2.52 66.41
C GLN A 272 -27.59 3.14 65.01
N CYS A 273 -27.85 4.44 64.93
CA CYS A 273 -28.00 5.13 63.65
C CYS A 273 -26.74 5.04 62.77
N LEU A 274 -25.54 5.13 63.36
CA LEU A 274 -24.29 4.97 62.63
C LEU A 274 -24.10 3.52 62.15
N ALA A 275 -24.40 2.53 62.99
CA ALA A 275 -24.34 1.12 62.64
C ALA A 275 -25.32 0.76 61.50
N GLU A 276 -26.54 1.30 61.54
CA GLU A 276 -27.52 1.12 60.46
C GLU A 276 -27.06 1.75 59.14
N LYS A 277 -26.45 2.94 59.19
CA LYS A 277 -25.86 3.58 57.99
C LYS A 277 -24.72 2.74 57.42
N GLN A 278 -23.80 2.29 58.26
CA GLN A 278 -22.69 1.42 57.84
C GLN A 278 -23.21 0.11 57.25
N ASN A 279 -24.23 -0.51 57.84
CA ASN A 279 -24.83 -1.74 57.31
C ASN A 279 -25.46 -1.54 55.92
N LYS A 280 -26.12 -0.38 55.69
CA LYS A 280 -26.66 -0.03 54.37
C LYS A 280 -25.56 0.15 53.33
N GLU A 281 -24.53 0.91 53.66
CA GLU A 281 -23.38 1.14 52.78
C GLU A 281 -22.64 -0.17 52.44
N ILE A 282 -22.45 -1.05 53.43
CA ILE A 282 -21.86 -2.39 53.20
C ILE A 282 -22.74 -3.23 52.28
N ALA A 283 -24.07 -3.17 52.44
CA ALA A 283 -25.00 -3.90 51.58
C ALA A 283 -24.98 -3.38 50.13
N GLU A 284 -24.93 -2.06 49.94
CA GLU A 284 -24.81 -1.41 48.63
C GLU A 284 -23.47 -1.76 47.96
N ASN A 285 -22.36 -1.62 48.68
CA ASN A 285 -21.03 -1.97 48.18
C ASN A 285 -20.94 -3.46 47.80
N LYS A 286 -21.59 -4.34 48.56
CA LYS A 286 -21.65 -5.78 48.24
C LYS A 286 -22.39 -6.07 46.93
N LEU A 287 -23.46 -5.33 46.63
CA LEU A 287 -24.14 -5.46 45.35
C LEU A 287 -23.28 -4.92 44.20
N TYR A 288 -22.64 -3.76 44.41
CA TYR A 288 -21.74 -3.17 43.42
C TYR A 288 -20.56 -4.08 43.08
N ILE A 289 -19.94 -4.71 44.07
CA ILE A 289 -18.86 -5.69 43.85
C ILE A 289 -19.34 -6.86 42.99
N LYS A 290 -20.53 -7.41 43.26
CA LYS A 290 -21.09 -8.49 42.43
C LYS A 290 -21.33 -8.06 40.99
N GLU A 291 -21.85 -6.85 40.77
CA GLU A 291 -22.05 -6.33 39.40
C GLU A 291 -20.72 -6.14 38.64
N LEU A 292 -19.63 -5.86 39.36
CA LEU A 292 -18.29 -5.80 38.78
C LEU A 292 -17.76 -7.20 38.47
N GLU A 293 -17.92 -8.16 39.39
CA GLU A 293 -17.54 -9.57 39.19
C GLU A 293 -18.27 -10.19 37.99
N ASP A 294 -19.58 -9.93 37.84
CA ASP A 294 -20.37 -10.41 36.71
C ASP A 294 -19.89 -9.78 35.39
N ARG A 295 -19.56 -8.48 35.39
CA ARG A 295 -18.98 -7.81 34.21
C ARG A 295 -17.61 -8.37 33.86
N GLU A 296 -16.76 -8.60 34.85
CA GLU A 296 -15.45 -9.21 34.67
C GLU A 296 -15.58 -10.61 34.08
N SER A 297 -16.51 -11.43 34.59
CA SER A 297 -16.78 -12.77 34.06
C SER A 297 -17.23 -12.74 32.60
N ILE A 298 -18.11 -11.80 32.23
CA ILE A 298 -18.56 -11.65 30.83
C ILE A 298 -17.41 -11.20 29.93
N LEU A 299 -16.63 -10.21 30.37
CA LEU A 299 -15.48 -9.73 29.60
C LEU A 299 -14.42 -10.81 29.42
N ALA A 300 -14.14 -11.61 30.45
CA ALA A 300 -13.23 -12.75 30.38
C ALA A 300 -13.70 -13.77 29.35
N HIS A 301 -15.00 -14.11 29.36
CA HIS A 301 -15.57 -15.02 28.38
C HIS A 301 -15.47 -14.48 26.94
N ASN A 302 -15.78 -13.20 26.73
CA ASN A 302 -15.66 -12.56 25.42
C ASN A 302 -14.21 -12.56 24.92
N VAL A 303 -13.23 -12.34 25.81
CA VAL A 303 -11.81 -12.42 25.45
C VAL A 303 -11.43 -13.84 25.04
N GLU A 304 -11.91 -14.87 25.75
CA GLU A 304 -11.68 -16.27 25.37
C GLU A 304 -12.29 -16.60 24.01
N GLU A 305 -13.50 -16.12 23.72
CA GLU A 305 -14.17 -16.28 22.41
C GLU A 305 -13.36 -15.61 21.29
N PHE A 306 -12.97 -14.34 21.46
CA PHE A 306 -12.12 -13.65 20.48
C PHE A 306 -10.77 -14.34 20.28
N LEU A 307 -10.18 -14.91 21.33
CA LEU A 307 -8.94 -15.69 21.19
C LEU A 307 -9.13 -16.97 20.38
N MET A 308 -10.29 -17.61 20.44
CA MET A 308 -10.62 -18.74 19.57
C MET A 308 -10.81 -18.29 18.12
N GLU A 309 -11.58 -17.22 17.89
CA GLU A 309 -11.79 -16.67 16.54
C GLU A 309 -10.49 -16.23 15.87
N ILE A 310 -9.58 -15.60 16.64
CA ILE A 310 -8.25 -15.20 16.13
C ILE A 310 -7.46 -16.43 15.69
N LYS A 311 -7.46 -17.51 16.48
CA LYS A 311 -6.75 -18.75 16.11
C LYS A 311 -7.32 -19.38 14.84
N GLU A 312 -8.65 -19.45 14.72
CA GLU A 312 -9.30 -19.97 13.52
C GLU A 312 -8.97 -19.13 12.28
N ALA A 313 -8.97 -17.80 12.42
CA ALA A 313 -8.58 -16.89 11.34
C ALA A 313 -7.09 -17.03 10.97
N GLU A 314 -6.20 -17.22 11.94
CA GLU A 314 -4.77 -17.47 11.70
C GLU A 314 -4.55 -18.79 10.93
N GLU A 315 -5.26 -19.85 11.30
CA GLU A 315 -5.24 -21.13 10.59
C GLU A 315 -5.78 -21.01 9.16
N GLU A 316 -6.85 -20.24 8.96
CA GLU A 316 -7.35 -19.93 7.63
C GLU A 316 -6.33 -19.15 6.80
N VAL A 317 -5.74 -18.08 7.36
CA VAL A 317 -4.67 -17.32 6.70
C VAL A 317 -3.49 -18.22 6.33
N ALA A 318 -3.10 -19.17 7.20
CA ALA A 318 -2.05 -20.14 6.89
C ALA A 318 -2.43 -21.05 5.71
N ARG A 319 -3.67 -21.54 5.65
CA ARG A 319 -4.18 -22.33 4.52
C ARG A 319 -4.18 -21.54 3.21
N TRP A 320 -4.63 -20.29 3.23
CA TRP A 320 -4.61 -19.43 2.05
C TRP A 320 -3.20 -19.12 1.57
N LYS A 321 -2.26 -18.89 2.50
CA LYS A 321 -0.83 -18.70 2.16
C LYS A 321 -0.25 -19.93 1.46
N GLU A 322 -0.49 -21.13 1.98
CA GLU A 322 -0.02 -22.38 1.36
C GLU A 322 -0.63 -22.57 -0.05
N ALA A 323 -1.93 -22.31 -0.20
CA ALA A 323 -2.61 -22.39 -1.50
C ALA A 323 -1.99 -21.41 -2.53
N CYS A 324 -1.75 -20.16 -2.12
CA CYS A 324 -1.08 -19.16 -2.96
C CYS A 324 0.34 -19.59 -3.35
N GLU A 325 1.12 -20.17 -2.44
CA GLU A 325 2.46 -20.68 -2.76
C GLU A 325 2.41 -21.83 -3.78
N LEU A 326 1.44 -22.73 -3.66
CA LEU A 326 1.24 -23.83 -4.61
C LEU A 326 0.82 -23.31 -5.98
N GLU A 327 -0.07 -22.32 -6.04
CA GLU A 327 -0.47 -21.66 -7.28
C GLU A 327 0.73 -20.95 -7.95
N VAL A 328 1.55 -20.23 -7.19
CA VAL A 328 2.78 -19.61 -7.70
C VAL A 328 3.75 -20.66 -8.24
N LYS A 329 3.93 -21.79 -7.53
CA LYS A 329 4.78 -22.91 -8.00
C LYS A 329 4.24 -23.52 -9.30
N ALA A 330 2.92 -23.70 -9.40
CA ALA A 330 2.28 -24.19 -10.61
C ALA A 330 2.41 -23.20 -11.78
N GLY A 331 2.18 -21.90 -11.52
CA GLY A 331 2.34 -20.83 -12.50
C GLY A 331 3.78 -20.72 -13.04
N LYS A 332 4.79 -20.83 -12.17
CA LYS A 332 6.20 -20.87 -12.59
C LYS A 332 6.49 -22.05 -13.53
N LYS A 333 6.01 -23.25 -13.19
CA LYS A 333 6.18 -24.43 -14.04
C LYS A 333 5.55 -24.26 -15.42
N GLU A 334 4.35 -23.70 -15.46
CA GLU A 334 3.63 -23.44 -16.71
C GLU A 334 4.35 -22.38 -17.58
N VAL A 335 4.92 -21.34 -16.98
CA VAL A 335 5.75 -20.36 -17.68
C VAL A 335 7.00 -21.02 -18.26
N GLU A 336 7.70 -21.85 -17.49
CA GLU A 336 8.87 -22.60 -17.98
C GLU A 336 8.52 -23.52 -19.17
N GLU A 337 7.35 -24.17 -19.16
CA GLU A 337 6.87 -24.99 -20.27
C GLU A 337 6.54 -24.14 -21.50
N ARG A 338 5.89 -22.99 -21.33
CA ARG A 338 5.66 -22.02 -22.41
C ARG A 338 6.95 -21.49 -23.01
N ASP A 339 7.95 -21.16 -22.19
CA ASP A 339 9.24 -20.67 -22.66
C ASP A 339 9.97 -21.73 -23.51
N LYS A 340 9.90 -23.01 -23.12
CA LYS A 340 10.41 -24.12 -23.93
C LYS A 340 9.71 -24.19 -25.29
N MET A 341 8.38 -24.09 -25.33
CA MET A 341 7.62 -24.07 -26.59
C MET A 341 7.98 -22.87 -27.47
N VAL A 342 8.11 -21.67 -26.88
CA VAL A 342 8.53 -20.47 -27.60
C VAL A 342 9.94 -20.64 -28.19
N ALA A 343 10.86 -21.27 -27.46
CA ALA A 343 12.20 -21.56 -27.96
C ALA A 343 12.18 -22.49 -29.18
N VAL A 344 11.37 -23.57 -29.13
CA VAL A 344 11.19 -24.50 -30.27
C VAL A 344 10.58 -23.77 -31.47
N LEU A 345 9.50 -23.02 -31.27
CA LEU A 345 8.84 -22.26 -32.35
C LEU A 345 9.77 -21.22 -32.97
N LYS A 346 10.59 -20.53 -32.17
CA LYS A 346 11.63 -19.62 -32.68
C LYS A 346 12.64 -20.37 -33.54
N GLN A 347 13.07 -21.56 -33.13
CA GLN A 347 13.99 -22.37 -33.92
C GLN A 347 13.37 -22.81 -35.25
N GLU A 348 12.11 -23.25 -35.25
CA GLU A 348 11.38 -23.62 -36.46
C GLU A 348 11.16 -22.43 -37.40
N LEU A 349 10.85 -21.26 -36.85
CA LEU A 349 10.74 -20.02 -37.62
C LEU A 349 12.07 -19.65 -38.30
N GLN A 350 13.20 -19.80 -37.61
CA GLN A 350 14.52 -19.56 -38.21
C GLN A 350 14.82 -20.57 -39.33
N LYS A 351 14.47 -21.84 -39.16
CA LYS A 351 14.63 -22.88 -40.20
C LYS A 351 13.80 -22.55 -41.45
N THR A 352 12.53 -22.18 -41.27
CA THR A 352 11.64 -21.83 -42.39
C THR A 352 12.07 -20.54 -43.09
N LYS A 353 12.54 -19.55 -42.34
CA LYS A 353 13.15 -18.33 -42.90
C LYS A 353 14.37 -18.66 -43.76
N GLY A 354 15.28 -19.50 -43.26
CA GLY A 354 16.44 -19.95 -44.05
C GLY A 354 16.03 -20.70 -45.33
N ALA A 355 15.03 -21.57 -45.25
CA ALA A 355 14.50 -22.27 -46.43
C ALA A 355 13.87 -21.30 -47.46
N LEU A 356 13.18 -20.26 -46.98
CA LEU A 356 12.63 -19.20 -47.82
C LEU A 356 13.72 -18.37 -48.50
N ASP A 357 14.79 -18.01 -47.79
CA ASP A 357 15.90 -17.27 -48.37
C ASP A 357 16.61 -18.08 -49.47
N ILE A 358 16.77 -19.39 -49.27
CA ILE A 358 17.31 -20.31 -50.28
C ILE A 358 16.39 -20.37 -51.51
N SER A 359 15.08 -20.49 -51.32
CA SER A 359 14.12 -20.58 -52.44
C SER A 359 14.04 -19.26 -53.22
N LYS A 360 14.12 -18.12 -52.51
CA LYS A 360 14.24 -16.79 -53.11
C LYS A 360 15.52 -16.65 -53.94
N GLY A 361 16.65 -17.14 -53.45
CA GLY A 361 17.91 -17.19 -54.22
C GLY A 361 17.77 -18.04 -55.49
N LYS A 362 17.14 -19.22 -55.39
CA LYS A 362 16.85 -20.08 -56.56
C LYS A 362 15.94 -19.41 -57.57
N LEU A 363 14.93 -18.67 -57.12
CA LEU A 363 14.03 -17.93 -58.00
C LEU A 363 14.79 -16.86 -58.80
N ARG A 364 15.65 -16.07 -58.13
CA ARG A 364 16.50 -15.06 -58.80
C ARG A 364 17.41 -15.68 -59.86
N LEU A 365 18.06 -16.81 -59.56
CA LEU A 365 18.89 -17.51 -60.54
C LEU A 365 18.07 -18.00 -61.75
N LYS A 366 16.82 -18.43 -61.54
CA LYS A 366 15.92 -18.79 -62.65
C LYS A 366 15.48 -17.58 -63.46
N GLU A 367 15.23 -16.44 -62.83
CA GLU A 367 14.92 -15.17 -63.50
C GLU A 367 16.10 -14.71 -64.36
N GLU A 368 17.32 -14.72 -63.81
CA GLU A 368 18.55 -14.41 -64.55
C GLU A 368 18.79 -15.38 -65.72
N LEU A 369 18.59 -16.68 -65.49
CA LEU A 369 18.71 -17.68 -66.55
C LEU A 369 17.66 -17.47 -67.65
N ALA A 370 16.42 -17.12 -67.30
CA ALA A 370 15.40 -16.78 -68.28
C ALA A 370 15.78 -15.52 -69.09
N MET A 371 16.29 -14.47 -68.44
CA MET A 371 16.77 -13.27 -69.13
C MET A 371 17.93 -13.57 -70.10
N THR A 372 18.90 -14.39 -69.68
CA THR A 372 20.01 -14.78 -70.56
C THR A 372 19.56 -15.66 -71.73
N ALA A 373 18.59 -16.56 -71.51
CA ALA A 373 18.01 -17.38 -72.57
C ALA A 373 17.26 -16.53 -73.60
N ILE A 374 16.48 -15.54 -73.16
CA ILE A 374 15.80 -14.58 -74.05
C ILE A 374 16.85 -13.80 -74.86
N ALA A 375 17.87 -13.24 -74.21
CA ALA A 375 18.93 -12.51 -74.91
C ALA A 375 19.69 -13.37 -75.93
N ALA A 376 19.96 -14.64 -75.59
CA ALA A 376 20.59 -15.60 -76.50
C ALA A 376 19.67 -15.95 -77.69
N GLN A 377 18.37 -16.16 -77.44
CA GLN A 377 17.37 -16.37 -78.49
C GLN A 377 17.31 -15.16 -79.44
N GLU A 378 17.20 -13.94 -78.91
CA GLU A 378 17.20 -12.74 -79.74
C GLU A 378 18.49 -12.60 -80.57
N ALA A 379 19.65 -12.95 -80.01
CA ALA A 379 20.91 -12.95 -80.75
C ALA A 379 20.92 -14.00 -81.88
N ALA A 380 20.39 -15.20 -81.63
CA ALA A 380 20.26 -16.26 -82.64
C ALA A 380 19.29 -15.85 -83.75
N GLU A 381 18.15 -15.25 -83.41
CA GLU A 381 17.17 -14.74 -84.38
C GLU A 381 17.77 -13.63 -85.25
N ARG A 382 18.52 -12.68 -84.66
CA ARG A 382 19.26 -11.65 -85.42
C ARG A 382 20.26 -12.28 -86.39
N SER A 383 20.97 -13.33 -85.99
CA SER A 383 21.94 -14.06 -86.83
C SER A 383 21.23 -14.79 -87.99
N LEU A 384 20.11 -15.45 -87.72
CA LEU A 384 19.28 -16.12 -88.74
C LEU A 384 18.75 -15.12 -89.77
N GLN A 385 18.18 -14.00 -89.32
CA GLN A 385 17.71 -12.93 -90.21
C GLN A 385 18.83 -12.40 -91.13
N LEU A 386 20.06 -12.33 -90.61
CA LEU A 386 21.22 -11.87 -91.37
C LEU A 386 21.65 -12.91 -92.41
N ALA A 387 21.61 -14.20 -92.06
CA ALA A 387 21.84 -15.30 -92.99
C ALA A 387 20.77 -15.37 -94.09
N ASP A 388 19.49 -15.18 -93.74
CA ASP A 388 18.39 -15.14 -94.70
C ASP A 388 18.54 -13.97 -95.69
N ARG A 389 18.88 -12.77 -95.19
CA ARG A 389 19.17 -11.60 -96.04
C ARG A 389 20.31 -11.89 -97.02
N ARG A 390 21.44 -12.43 -96.55
CA ARG A 390 22.57 -12.85 -97.39
C ARG A 390 22.16 -13.93 -98.39
N GLY A 391 21.35 -14.91 -97.98
CA GLY A 391 20.83 -15.96 -98.84
C GLY A 391 19.96 -15.43 -99.97
N VAL A 392 19.10 -14.44 -99.69
CA VAL A 392 18.30 -13.75 -100.73
C VAL A 392 19.20 -12.98 -101.70
N GLU A 393 20.20 -12.25 -101.21
CA GLU A 393 21.16 -11.53 -102.06
C GLU A 393 21.94 -12.48 -102.98
N LEU A 394 22.44 -13.59 -102.43
CA LEU A 394 23.14 -14.61 -103.21
C LEU A 394 22.23 -15.26 -104.26
N ARG A 395 20.98 -15.57 -103.91
CA ARG A 395 20.00 -16.10 -104.89
C ARG A 395 19.77 -15.12 -106.03
N ARG A 396 19.54 -13.84 -105.76
CA ARG A 396 19.41 -12.80 -106.81
C ARG A 396 20.65 -12.74 -107.69
N ARG A 397 21.84 -12.87 -107.10
CA ARG A 397 23.10 -12.88 -107.86
C ARG A 397 23.22 -14.11 -108.74
N ILE A 398 22.85 -15.29 -108.25
CA ILE A 398 22.80 -16.54 -109.03
C ILE A 398 21.79 -16.42 -110.17
N GLU A 399 20.58 -15.90 -109.91
CA GLU A 399 19.55 -15.69 -110.93
C GLU A 399 20.05 -14.75 -112.03
N GLU A 400 20.69 -13.64 -111.67
CA GLU A 400 21.28 -12.71 -112.65
C GLU A 400 22.42 -13.36 -113.45
N LEU A 401 23.31 -14.10 -112.80
CA LEU A 401 24.37 -14.85 -113.50
C LEU A 401 23.78 -15.93 -114.41
N THR A 402 22.71 -16.60 -114.00
CA THR A 402 22.00 -17.61 -114.79
C THR A 402 21.36 -16.96 -116.01
N ARG A 403 20.71 -15.81 -115.85
CA ARG A 403 20.17 -15.00 -116.95
C ARG A 403 21.28 -14.59 -117.92
N GLN A 404 22.44 -14.15 -117.42
CA GLN A 404 23.60 -13.83 -118.25
C GLN A 404 24.13 -15.05 -119.02
N VAL A 405 24.15 -16.24 -118.40
CA VAL A 405 24.50 -17.51 -119.08
C VAL A 405 23.47 -17.85 -120.15
N GLU A 406 22.17 -17.78 -119.86
CA GLU A 406 21.12 -18.02 -120.84
C GLU A 406 21.18 -17.03 -122.01
N GLU A 407 21.47 -15.75 -121.77
CA GLU A 407 21.65 -14.74 -122.79
C GLU A 407 22.93 -14.98 -123.62
N ALA A 408 24.02 -15.39 -122.98
CA ALA A 408 25.25 -15.80 -123.67
C ALA A 408 25.03 -17.04 -124.54
N GLU A 409 24.31 -18.04 -124.04
CA GLU A 409 23.94 -19.26 -124.77
C GLU A 409 22.97 -18.96 -125.92
N LYS A 410 22.03 -18.01 -125.75
CA LYS A 410 21.17 -17.50 -126.86
C LYS A 410 22.00 -16.76 -127.92
N ARG A 411 22.99 -15.96 -127.52
CA ARG A 411 23.94 -15.32 -128.46
C ARG A 411 24.78 -16.37 -129.18
N GLU A 412 25.23 -17.40 -128.49
CA GLU A 412 25.93 -18.56 -129.07
C GLU A 412 25.03 -19.32 -130.06
N ARG A 413 23.75 -19.55 -129.74
CA ARG A 413 22.76 -20.14 -130.69
C ARG A 413 22.51 -19.28 -131.93
N SER A 414 22.59 -17.95 -131.83
CA SER A 414 22.49 -17.03 -132.99
C SER A 414 23.79 -16.88 -133.77
N SER A 415 24.93 -17.21 -133.14
CA SER A 415 26.28 -17.09 -133.68
C SER A 415 26.90 -18.48 -133.80
N HIS A 416 26.54 -19.14 -134.89
CA HIS A 416 27.34 -20.08 -135.66
C HIS A 416 26.95 -21.57 -135.58
N LYS A 417 26.63 -22.07 -136.79
CA LYS A 417 27.22 -23.27 -137.38
C LYS A 417 28.30 -23.91 -136.50
N VAL A 418 27.97 -25.11 -136.01
CA VAL A 418 28.87 -26.26 -135.88
C VAL A 418 30.25 -25.94 -135.29
N ARG A 419 30.41 -26.25 -134.01
CA ARG A 419 31.54 -27.05 -133.52
C ARG A 419 31.09 -27.79 -132.28
N ARG A 420 30.79 -29.08 -132.44
CA ARG A 420 30.82 -30.04 -131.33
C ARG A 420 32.26 -30.06 -130.82
N LEU A 421 32.51 -29.39 -129.71
CA LEU A 421 33.69 -29.65 -128.89
C LEU A 421 33.16 -30.37 -127.66
N CYS A 422 33.31 -31.70 -127.70
CA CYS A 422 33.10 -32.59 -126.58
C CYS A 422 33.90 -32.08 -125.38
N TRP A 423 33.23 -31.74 -124.28
CA TRP A 423 33.92 -31.49 -123.02
C TRP A 423 34.17 -32.82 -122.31
N PRO A 424 35.43 -33.22 -122.06
CA PRO A 424 35.72 -34.45 -121.34
C PRO A 424 35.47 -34.24 -119.85
N TRP A 425 34.57 -35.04 -119.26
CA TRP A 425 34.54 -35.25 -117.83
C TRP A 425 35.81 -36.00 -117.40
N GLN A 426 36.87 -35.26 -117.06
CA GLN A 426 38.02 -35.82 -116.34
C GLN A 426 37.81 -35.67 -114.83
N VAL A 427 37.26 -36.74 -114.26
CA VAL A 427 37.75 -37.45 -113.07
C VAL A 427 38.87 -36.73 -112.30
N PHE A 428 38.52 -35.92 -111.30
CA PHE A 428 39.33 -35.84 -110.08
C PHE A 428 38.82 -36.89 -109.08
N ARG A 429 39.13 -38.16 -109.39
CA ARG A 429 39.40 -39.15 -108.33
C ARG A 429 40.84 -38.89 -107.89
N LEU A 430 41.00 -38.30 -106.72
CA LEU A 430 42.07 -38.69 -105.81
C LEU A 430 41.50 -39.81 -104.94
N SER A 431 41.65 -41.04 -105.44
CA SER A 431 41.80 -42.29 -104.68
C SER A 431 43.06 -42.18 -103.79
N SER A 432 43.28 -42.89 -102.68
CA SER A 432 42.57 -43.97 -101.98
C SER A 432 43.50 -44.43 -100.85
N SER A 433 42.99 -44.57 -99.62
CA SER A 433 43.07 -45.81 -98.81
C SER A 433 42.40 -45.52 -97.44
N ASN A 434 41.17 -46.00 -97.23
CA ASN A 434 40.82 -47.22 -96.47
C ASN A 434 41.11 -47.03 -94.96
N VAL A 435 40.14 -47.14 -94.04
CA VAL A 435 39.29 -48.30 -93.73
C VAL A 435 37.97 -47.80 -93.11
N ALA A 436 36.81 -48.20 -93.66
CA ALA A 436 35.72 -49.02 -93.07
C ALA A 436 35.48 -48.80 -91.54
N ASP A 437 34.28 -48.74 -90.98
CA ASP A 437 33.04 -49.39 -91.39
C ASP A 437 31.83 -48.86 -90.59
N SER A 438 30.66 -48.92 -91.21
CA SER A 438 29.33 -49.17 -90.62
C SER A 438 28.69 -48.26 -89.53
N ARG A 439 27.53 -47.73 -89.94
CA ARG A 439 26.19 -47.82 -89.30
C ARG A 439 25.85 -46.97 -88.05
N ILE A 440 24.85 -46.12 -88.27
CA ILE A 440 23.54 -46.05 -87.57
C ILE A 440 23.59 -46.07 -86.03
N GLY A 441 23.15 -44.97 -85.43
CA GLY A 441 22.43 -45.02 -84.15
C GLY A 441 22.73 -43.87 -83.19
N ASN A 442 21.75 -42.99 -83.04
CA ASN A 442 21.39 -42.32 -81.80
C ASN A 442 22.45 -41.43 -81.12
N ALA A 443 22.26 -40.11 -81.27
CA ALA A 443 22.74 -39.11 -80.33
C ALA A 443 22.11 -39.36 -78.95
N LYS A 444 22.77 -40.21 -78.13
CA LYS A 444 22.54 -40.27 -76.70
C LYS A 444 23.23 -39.07 -76.06
N ARG A 445 22.40 -38.31 -75.34
CA ARG A 445 22.75 -37.30 -74.34
C ARG A 445 23.99 -37.74 -73.56
N MET A 446 25.02 -36.90 -73.54
CA MET A 446 25.99 -36.91 -72.46
C MET A 446 25.59 -35.81 -71.48
N LEU A 447 25.10 -36.24 -70.33
CA LEU A 447 25.04 -35.47 -69.10
C LEU A 447 26.47 -35.32 -68.55
N PRO A 448 26.86 -34.17 -68.00
CA PRO A 448 27.91 -34.10 -67.01
C PRO A 448 27.34 -34.52 -65.65
N GLU A 449 27.94 -35.55 -65.05
CA GLU A 449 27.70 -35.94 -63.66
C GLU A 449 28.16 -34.81 -62.72
N MET A 450 27.22 -34.24 -61.94
CA MET A 450 27.56 -33.52 -60.73
C MET A 450 27.75 -34.54 -59.61
N GLN A 451 28.99 -34.73 -59.17
CA GLN A 451 29.29 -35.42 -57.94
C GLN A 451 28.77 -34.60 -56.76
N SER A 452 27.82 -35.20 -56.04
CA SER A 452 27.40 -34.81 -54.70
C SER A 452 28.52 -35.11 -53.70
N PHE A 453 29.03 -34.08 -53.03
CA PHE A 453 29.66 -34.24 -51.73
C PHE A 453 28.60 -34.14 -50.65
N LEU A 454 28.41 -35.25 -49.93
CA LEU A 454 27.85 -35.30 -48.59
C LEU A 454 28.93 -34.79 -47.63
N GLY A 455 28.54 -33.80 -46.82
CA GLY A 455 29.27 -33.23 -45.68
C GLY A 455 28.29 -32.39 -44.89
#